data_AF-A0A3D9CEB4-F1
#
_entry.id   AF-A0A3D9CEB4-F1
#
_cell.length_a   1.000
_cell.length_b   1.000
_cell.length_c   1.000
_cell.angle_alpha   90.00
_cell.angle_beta   90.00
_cell.angle_gamma   90.00
#
_symmetry.space_group_name_H-M   'P 1'
#
loop_
_entity.id
_entity.type
_entity.pdbx_description
1 polymer ?
#
loop_
_entity_poly.entity_id
_entity_poly.type
_entity_poly.pdbx_seq_one_letter_code
_entity_poly.pdbx_strand_id
1 'polypeptide(L)'
;MIDFMKIKGKIYCNKISVYPNQLTKRKSYIIEEISSDNVRIWNDENKLKWYSKFNFSLNNEPEIVSIHIDDEILYEESDTVEVTITFSNHNKYWVVFTTPKYLNEALNEESFYLVSKYIIVKKINEQSIRSAIYKLDEQNELIENCRKYQ
;
A
#
# COMPACT_ATOMS: atom_id res chain seq x y z
N MET A 1 20.84 -16.35 26.52
CA MET A 1 21.22 -14.92 26.62
C MET A 1 20.76 -14.29 25.31
N ILE A 2 19.85 -13.32 25.34
CA ILE A 2 19.48 -12.59 24.12
C ILE A 2 20.46 -11.42 24.06
N ASP A 3 21.42 -11.48 23.14
CA ASP A 3 22.38 -10.40 22.93
C ASP A 3 21.70 -9.26 22.17
N PHE A 4 21.68 -8.07 22.78
CA PHE A 4 21.19 -6.85 22.15
C PHE A 4 22.39 -6.04 21.68
N MET A 5 22.43 -5.70 20.39
CA MET A 5 23.47 -4.86 19.82
C MET A 5 22.97 -3.43 19.67
N LYS A 6 23.68 -2.46 20.26
CA LYS A 6 23.43 -1.03 20.04
C LYS A 6 23.96 -0.63 18.67
N ILE A 7 23.09 -0.11 17.81
CA ILE A 7 23.41 0.22 16.43
C ILE A 7 22.72 1.52 16.08
N LYS A 8 23.44 2.61 15.79
CA LYS A 8 22.86 3.89 15.33
C LYS A 8 22.62 3.95 13.82
N GLY A 9 22.17 2.83 13.25
CA GLY A 9 21.89 2.70 11.82
C GLY A 9 20.57 3.37 11.45
N LYS A 10 20.45 3.79 10.18
CA LYS A 10 19.20 4.30 9.62
C LYS A 10 18.41 3.15 8.98
N ILE A 11 17.10 3.15 9.18
CA ILE A 11 16.18 2.18 8.56
C ILE A 11 14.89 2.89 8.11
N TYR A 12 14.22 2.39 7.09
CA TYR A 12 12.99 2.98 6.55
C TYR A 12 11.79 2.08 6.85
N CYS A 13 10.66 2.66 7.25
CA CYS A 13 9.42 1.89 7.39
C CYS A 13 8.88 1.52 6.00
N ASN A 14 8.81 0.23 5.69
CA ASN A 14 8.18 -0.25 4.45
C ASN A 14 6.78 -0.82 4.70
N LYS A 15 6.38 -1.15 5.93
CA LYS A 15 5.02 -1.61 6.24
C LYS A 15 4.60 -1.08 7.61
N ILE A 16 3.49 -0.37 7.69
CA ILE A 16 3.02 0.19 8.98
C ILE A 16 2.37 -0.88 9.88
N SER A 17 1.85 -1.97 9.29
CA SER A 17 1.10 -3.02 9.99
C SER A 17 -0.01 -2.43 10.88
N VAL A 18 -0.06 -2.82 12.16
CA VAL A 18 -1.05 -2.40 13.15
C VAL A 18 -0.69 -1.08 13.85
N TYR A 19 0.30 -0.34 13.33
CA TYR A 19 0.89 0.82 14.00
C TYR A 19 0.70 2.15 13.24
N PRO A 20 -0.50 2.49 12.72
CA PRO A 20 -0.69 3.67 11.86
C PRO A 20 -0.37 5.01 12.53
N ASN A 21 -0.44 5.08 13.86
CA ASN A 21 -0.12 6.30 14.61
C ASN A 21 1.32 6.31 15.15
N GLN A 22 2.09 5.25 14.91
CA GLN A 22 3.43 5.08 15.48
C GLN A 22 4.50 4.96 14.38
N LEU A 23 4.13 4.46 13.20
CA LEU A 23 5.00 4.30 12.06
C LEU A 23 4.37 4.97 10.84
N THR A 24 5.20 5.69 10.07
CA THR A 24 4.83 6.31 8.80
C THR A 24 5.61 5.62 7.70
N LYS A 25 4.91 5.11 6.67
CA LYS A 25 5.52 4.49 5.48
C LYS A 25 6.56 5.44 4.85
N ARG A 26 7.72 4.89 4.44
CA ARG A 26 8.91 5.57 3.91
C ARG A 26 9.62 6.54 4.86
N LYS A 27 9.08 6.81 6.05
CA LYS A 27 9.82 7.59 7.05
C LYS A 27 11.02 6.79 7.52
N SER A 28 12.15 7.49 7.69
CA SER A 28 13.35 6.90 8.25
C SER A 28 13.40 7.03 9.77
N TYR A 29 13.92 6.01 10.41
CA TYR A 29 14.14 5.92 11.85
C TYR A 29 15.59 5.58 12.15
N ILE A 30 16.04 6.01 13.32
CA ILE A 30 17.35 5.60 13.86
C ILE A 30 17.11 4.39 14.75
N ILE A 31 17.83 3.32 14.45
CA ILE A 31 17.90 2.14 15.29
C ILE A 31 18.63 2.53 16.58
N GLU A 32 18.11 2.11 17.72
CA GLU A 32 18.81 2.20 19.01
C GLU A 32 19.38 0.83 19.40
N GLU A 33 18.58 -0.23 19.19
CA GLU A 33 18.93 -1.61 19.50
C GLU A 33 18.37 -2.58 18.45
N ILE A 34 19.07 -3.70 18.23
CA ILE A 34 18.62 -4.80 17.38
C ILE A 34 18.64 -6.11 18.18
N SER A 35 17.60 -6.93 17.98
CA SER A 35 17.54 -8.34 18.40
C SER A 35 17.43 -9.25 17.17
N SER A 36 17.18 -10.55 17.35
CA SER A 36 16.98 -11.50 16.23
C SER A 36 15.90 -11.03 15.27
N ASP A 37 14.74 -10.63 15.79
CA ASP A 37 13.52 -10.42 15.00
C ASP A 37 12.98 -8.99 15.05
N ASN A 38 13.51 -8.16 15.95
CA ASN A 38 12.99 -6.83 16.20
C ASN A 38 14.08 -5.75 16.16
N VAL A 39 13.64 -4.52 15.88
CA VAL A 39 14.43 -3.29 16.02
C VAL A 39 13.76 -2.40 17.05
N ARG A 40 14.56 -1.69 17.83
CA ARG A 40 14.11 -0.68 18.78
C ARG A 40 14.37 0.70 18.20
N ILE A 41 13.33 1.52 18.08
CA ILE A 41 13.41 2.87 17.49
C ILE A 41 12.58 3.87 18.31
N TRP A 42 12.90 5.15 18.16
CA TRP A 42 11.99 6.24 18.53
C TRP A 42 10.91 6.38 17.46
N ASN A 43 9.67 6.13 17.83
CA ASN A 43 8.52 6.12 16.92
C ASN A 43 7.98 7.54 16.66
N ASP A 44 6.92 7.65 15.85
CA ASP A 44 6.31 8.95 15.50
C ASP A 44 5.69 9.69 16.69
N GLU A 45 5.36 8.96 17.76
CA GLU A 45 4.91 9.52 19.04
C GLU A 45 6.07 9.90 19.98
N ASN A 46 7.31 9.87 19.49
CA ASN A 46 8.52 10.08 20.27
C ASN A 46 8.62 9.13 21.48
N LYS A 47 8.28 7.84 21.27
CA LYS A 47 8.42 6.76 22.25
C LYS A 47 9.40 5.71 21.75
N LEU A 48 10.31 5.28 22.62
CA LEU A 48 11.26 4.21 22.33
C LEU A 48 10.59 2.82 22.46
N LYS A 49 10.32 2.16 21.33
CA LYS A 49 9.58 0.87 21.29
C LYS A 49 10.24 -0.15 20.35
N TRP A 50 9.94 -1.42 20.60
CA TRP A 50 10.32 -2.55 19.74
C TRP A 50 9.28 -2.78 18.66
N TYR A 51 9.75 -3.05 17.44
CA TYR A 51 8.94 -3.37 16.27
C TYR A 51 9.59 -4.52 15.51
N SER A 52 8.79 -5.29 14.77
CA SER A 52 9.32 -6.36 13.94
C SER A 52 10.20 -5.81 12.83
N LYS A 53 11.29 -6.51 12.51
CA LYS A 53 12.13 -6.21 11.34
C LYS A 53 11.34 -6.21 10.02
N PHE A 54 10.25 -6.98 9.93
CA PHE A 54 9.39 -7.03 8.75
C PHE A 54 8.67 -5.71 8.45
N ASN A 55 8.61 -4.78 9.41
CA ASN A 55 8.06 -3.43 9.21
C ASN A 55 9.04 -2.48 8.51
N PHE A 56 10.28 -2.91 8.27
CA PHE A 56 11.34 -2.03 7.80
C PHE A 56 12.17 -2.59 6.66
N SER A 57 12.82 -1.68 5.93
CA SER A 57 13.78 -1.95 4.86
C SER A 57 15.00 -1.03 5.00
N LEU A 58 16.15 -1.48 4.51
CA LEU A 58 17.35 -0.66 4.42
C LEU A 58 17.24 0.40 3.31
N ASN A 59 16.43 0.11 2.28
CA ASN A 59 16.23 0.99 1.14
C ASN A 59 14.90 1.73 1.29
N ASN A 60 14.90 3.00 0.88
CA ASN A 60 13.65 3.74 0.78
C ASN A 60 12.89 3.31 -0.48
N GLU A 61 11.60 3.08 -0.35
CA GLU A 61 10.75 2.68 -1.48
C GLU A 61 10.24 3.91 -2.25
N PRO A 62 10.00 3.80 -3.56
CA PRO A 62 9.45 4.89 -4.37
C PRO A 62 8.12 5.41 -3.82
N GLU A 63 7.89 6.71 -3.93
CA GLU A 63 6.66 7.39 -3.52
C GLU A 63 5.63 7.41 -4.65
N ILE A 64 4.35 7.42 -4.32
CA ILE A 64 3.28 7.64 -5.31
C ILE A 64 3.30 9.12 -5.70
N VAL A 65 3.52 9.39 -6.99
CA VAL A 65 3.55 10.75 -7.56
C VAL A 65 2.20 11.11 -8.16
N SER A 66 1.54 10.17 -8.82
CA SER A 66 0.21 10.41 -9.40
C SER A 66 -0.66 9.16 -9.38
N ILE A 67 -1.96 9.43 -9.33
CA ILE A 67 -3.04 8.46 -9.48
C ILE A 67 -3.95 9.07 -10.55
N HIS A 68 -4.11 8.38 -11.67
CA HIS A 68 -4.94 8.79 -12.79
C HIS A 68 -6.03 7.74 -13.01
N ILE A 69 -7.28 8.18 -13.13
CA ILE A 69 -8.39 7.32 -13.49
C ILE A 69 -8.48 7.40 -15.01
N ASP A 70 -8.23 6.29 -15.69
CA ASP A 70 -8.06 6.23 -17.14
C ASP A 70 -9.43 6.24 -17.86
N ASP A 71 -10.47 5.77 -17.18
CA ASP A 71 -11.85 5.69 -17.69
C ASP A 71 -12.77 6.79 -17.11
N GLU A 72 -13.84 7.12 -17.84
CA GLU A 72 -14.91 7.98 -17.33
C GLU A 72 -15.77 7.23 -16.29
N ILE A 73 -16.13 7.92 -15.20
CA ILE A 73 -17.05 7.40 -14.18
C ILE A 73 -18.46 7.87 -14.54
N LEU A 74 -19.32 6.95 -14.96
CA LEU A 74 -20.70 7.21 -15.35
C LEU A 74 -21.67 6.91 -14.20
N TYR A 75 -21.42 5.84 -13.45
CA TYR A 75 -22.26 5.34 -12.36
C TYR A 75 -21.41 4.89 -11.18
N GLU A 76 -21.22 5.77 -10.18
CA GLU A 76 -20.34 5.50 -9.02
C GLU A 76 -20.61 4.17 -8.30
N GLU A 77 -21.86 3.67 -8.32
CA GLU A 77 -22.22 2.42 -7.63
C GLU A 77 -22.18 1.17 -8.52
N SER A 78 -22.06 1.32 -9.84
CA SER A 78 -22.17 0.20 -10.81
C SER A 78 -21.18 0.32 -11.97
N ASP A 79 -19.96 0.77 -11.69
CA ASP A 79 -18.92 0.92 -12.70
C ASP A 79 -17.73 -0.01 -12.47
N THR A 80 -16.87 -0.05 -13.48
CA THR A 80 -15.50 -0.53 -13.41
C THR A 80 -14.61 0.47 -14.10
N VAL A 81 -13.45 0.79 -13.53
CA VAL A 81 -12.47 1.74 -14.11
C VAL A 81 -11.04 1.25 -13.94
N GLU A 82 -10.20 1.47 -14.94
CA GLU A 82 -8.75 1.34 -14.83
C GLU A 82 -8.14 2.57 -14.17
N VAL A 83 -7.16 2.32 -13.30
CA VAL A 83 -6.44 3.35 -12.58
C VAL A 83 -4.94 3.14 -12.72
N THR A 84 -4.26 4.14 -13.28
CA THR A 84 -2.81 4.21 -13.42
C THR A 84 -2.15 4.93 -12.25
N ILE A 85 -1.15 4.29 -11.66
CA ILE A 85 -0.34 4.78 -10.54
C ILE A 85 1.09 4.99 -11.02
N THR A 86 1.61 6.21 -10.90
CA THR A 86 3.01 6.52 -11.22
C THR A 86 3.81 6.75 -9.94
N PHE A 87 4.97 6.11 -9.85
CA PHE A 87 5.89 6.26 -8.73
C PHE A 87 7.04 7.22 -9.04
N SER A 88 7.73 7.69 -7.99
CA SER A 88 8.84 8.65 -8.08
C SER A 88 10.06 8.16 -8.84
N ASN A 89 10.20 6.84 -9.00
CA ASN A 89 11.21 6.22 -9.86
C ASN A 89 10.72 6.00 -11.30
N HIS A 90 9.64 6.68 -11.71
CA HIS A 90 8.99 6.61 -13.02
C HIS A 90 8.35 5.27 -13.37
N ASN A 91 8.38 4.26 -12.48
CA ASN A 91 7.62 3.04 -12.70
C ASN A 91 6.13 3.36 -12.70
N LYS A 92 5.41 2.78 -13.66
CA LYS A 92 3.96 2.85 -13.75
C LYS A 92 3.34 1.49 -13.50
N TYR A 93 2.23 1.49 -12.79
CA TYR A 93 1.40 0.33 -12.55
C TYR A 93 -0.07 0.67 -12.84
N TRP A 94 -0.87 -0.34 -13.12
CA TRP A 94 -2.31 -0.21 -13.26
C TRP A 94 -3.07 -1.27 -12.48
N VAL A 95 -4.30 -0.96 -12.12
CA VAL A 95 -5.23 -1.84 -11.42
C VAL A 95 -6.66 -1.46 -11.76
N VAL A 96 -7.55 -2.44 -11.79
CA VAL A 96 -8.98 -2.20 -12.04
C VAL A 96 -9.71 -2.02 -10.70
N PHE A 97 -10.44 -0.93 -10.60
CA PHE A 97 -11.42 -0.69 -9.56
C PHE A 97 -12.81 -1.08 -10.04
N THR A 98 -13.57 -1.77 -9.20
CA THR A 98 -14.94 -2.18 -9.53
C THR A 98 -15.84 -2.08 -8.31
N THR A 99 -17.17 -2.15 -8.52
CA THR A 99 -18.15 -2.25 -7.45
C THR A 99 -18.79 -3.64 -7.39
N PRO A 100 -19.29 -4.06 -6.21
CA PRO A 100 -20.05 -5.29 -6.11
C PRO A 100 -21.27 -5.34 -7.05
N LYS A 101 -21.92 -4.20 -7.29
CA LYS A 101 -23.11 -4.12 -8.14
C LYS A 101 -22.75 -4.37 -9.61
N TYR A 102 -21.68 -3.75 -10.11
CA TYR A 102 -21.17 -4.01 -11.46
C TYR A 102 -20.85 -5.50 -11.66
N LEU A 103 -20.13 -6.11 -10.71
CA LEU A 103 -19.80 -7.54 -10.77
C LEU A 103 -21.05 -8.43 -10.78
N ASN A 104 -22.06 -8.09 -10.00
CA ASN A 104 -23.32 -8.82 -9.98
C ASN A 104 -24.09 -8.69 -11.31
N GLU A 105 -24.08 -7.52 -11.93
CA GLU A 105 -24.68 -7.28 -13.24
C GLU A 105 -23.93 -8.06 -14.33
N ALA A 106 -22.60 -7.98 -14.36
CA ALA A 106 -21.76 -8.71 -15.30
C ALA A 106 -21.95 -10.23 -15.22
N LEU A 107 -22.12 -10.79 -14.01
CA LEU A 107 -22.36 -12.22 -13.81
C LEU A 107 -23.78 -12.68 -14.18
N ASN A 108 -24.73 -11.76 -14.37
CA ASN A 108 -26.03 -12.11 -14.94
C ASN A 108 -25.95 -12.28 -16.46
N GLU A 109 -25.01 -11.62 -17.11
CA GLU A 109 -24.78 -11.70 -18.55
C GLU A 109 -23.85 -12.86 -18.90
N GLU A 110 -22.78 -13.05 -18.11
CA GLU A 110 -21.76 -14.07 -18.32
C GLU A 110 -21.65 -15.01 -17.12
N SER A 111 -21.48 -16.32 -17.39
CA SER A 111 -21.39 -17.33 -16.33
C SER A 111 -20.13 -17.24 -15.46
N PHE A 112 -19.12 -16.49 -15.90
CA PHE A 112 -17.90 -16.22 -15.13
C PHE A 112 -17.27 -14.89 -15.55
N TYR A 113 -16.53 -14.28 -14.64
CA TYR A 113 -15.74 -13.08 -14.92
C TYR A 113 -14.30 -13.33 -14.45
N LEU A 114 -13.37 -13.47 -15.41
CA LEU A 114 -11.96 -13.73 -15.13
C LEU A 114 -11.15 -12.46 -15.28
N VAL A 115 -10.63 -11.96 -14.17
CA VAL A 115 -9.58 -10.94 -14.21
C VAL A 115 -8.77 -11.05 -12.94
N SER A 116 -7.46 -10.85 -13.11
CA SER A 116 -6.53 -10.80 -11.99
C SER A 116 -6.33 -9.37 -11.52
N LYS A 117 -6.28 -9.21 -10.19
CA LYS A 117 -5.90 -7.99 -9.48
C LYS A 117 -6.93 -6.86 -9.58
N TYR A 118 -8.01 -7.02 -8.83
CA TYR A 118 -9.03 -5.99 -8.62
C TYR A 118 -8.95 -5.38 -7.24
N ILE A 119 -9.42 -4.14 -7.16
CA ILE A 119 -9.81 -3.52 -5.91
C ILE A 119 -11.31 -3.27 -5.95
N ILE A 120 -12.05 -3.95 -5.07
CA ILE A 120 -13.50 -3.79 -4.96
C ILE A 120 -13.79 -2.67 -3.96
N VAL A 121 -14.50 -1.64 -4.40
CA VAL A 121 -14.92 -0.50 -3.57
C VAL A 121 -16.43 -0.38 -3.55
N LYS A 122 -16.98 0.23 -2.49
CA LYS A 122 -18.43 0.46 -2.40
C LYS A 122 -18.94 1.44 -3.47
N LYS A 123 -18.12 2.45 -3.76
CA LYS A 123 -18.36 3.47 -4.78
C LYS A 123 -17.07 3.81 -5.50
N ILE A 124 -17.13 3.95 -6.81
CA ILE A 124 -16.05 4.45 -7.64
C ILE A 124 -16.15 5.96 -7.67
N ASN A 125 -15.24 6.60 -6.97
CA ASN A 125 -14.97 8.03 -7.02
C ASN A 125 -13.53 8.27 -6.58
N GLU A 126 -13.01 9.46 -6.86
CA GLU A 126 -11.61 9.82 -6.61
C GLU A 126 -11.21 9.56 -5.14
N GLN A 127 -12.07 9.91 -4.19
CA GLN A 127 -11.80 9.73 -2.77
C GLN A 127 -11.64 8.24 -2.40
N SER A 128 -12.54 7.38 -2.87
CA SER A 128 -12.52 5.95 -2.56
C SER A 128 -11.32 5.25 -3.19
N ILE A 129 -11.02 5.59 -4.46
CA ILE A 129 -9.84 5.08 -5.19
C ILE A 129 -8.56 5.48 -4.48
N ARG A 130 -8.37 6.78 -4.19
CA ARG A 130 -7.18 7.28 -3.50
C ARG A 130 -7.03 6.64 -2.12
N SER A 131 -8.12 6.55 -1.35
CA SER A 131 -8.08 5.94 -0.01
C SER A 131 -7.64 4.48 -0.06
N ALA A 132 -8.15 3.70 -1.00
CA ALA A 132 -7.76 2.30 -1.16
C ALA A 132 -6.28 2.16 -1.56
N ILE A 133 -5.83 2.96 -2.53
CA ILE A 133 -4.44 2.96 -3.01
C ILE A 133 -3.47 3.26 -1.86
N TYR A 134 -3.69 4.35 -1.11
CA TYR A 134 -2.80 4.72 0.00
C TYR A 134 -2.80 3.70 1.12
N LYS A 135 -3.96 3.10 1.46
CA LYS A 135 -4.03 2.03 2.47
C LYS A 135 -3.23 0.80 2.07
N LEU A 136 -3.33 0.36 0.81
CA LEU A 136 -2.54 -0.77 0.31
C LEU A 136 -1.05 -0.44 0.26
N ASP A 137 -0.70 0.79 -0.11
CA ASP A 137 0.69 1.26 -0.14
C ASP A 137 1.34 1.27 1.25
N GLU A 138 0.63 1.79 2.24
CA GLU A 138 1.03 1.79 3.65
C GLU A 138 1.32 0.38 4.19
N GLN A 139 0.63 -0.64 3.66
CA GLN A 139 0.79 -2.04 4.04
C GLN A 139 1.78 -2.82 3.18
N ASN A 140 2.44 -2.15 2.24
CA ASN A 140 3.32 -2.76 1.23
C ASN A 140 2.62 -3.79 0.31
N GLU A 141 1.32 -3.63 0.09
CA GLU A 141 0.48 -4.59 -0.65
C GLU A 141 0.07 -4.05 -2.02
N LEU A 142 0.26 -2.75 -2.29
CA LEU A 142 -0.18 -2.11 -3.53
C LEU A 142 0.46 -2.74 -4.77
N ILE A 143 1.79 -2.80 -4.84
CA ILE A 143 2.51 -3.29 -6.04
C ILE A 143 2.16 -4.75 -6.34
N GLU A 144 2.01 -5.59 -5.31
CA GLU A 144 1.61 -7.00 -5.47
C GLU A 144 0.21 -7.13 -6.08
N ASN A 145 -0.67 -6.18 -5.78
CA ASN A 145 -2.05 -6.11 -6.29
C ASN A 145 -2.21 -5.19 -7.52
N CYS A 146 -1.12 -4.76 -8.15
CA CYS A 146 -1.16 -4.07 -9.43
C CYS A 146 -0.44 -4.85 -10.53
N ARG A 147 -0.69 -4.48 -11.78
CA ARG A 147 0.08 -4.92 -12.94
C ARG A 147 1.07 -3.83 -13.32
N LYS A 148 2.30 -4.22 -13.62
CA LYS A 148 3.34 -3.27 -14.07
C LYS A 148 3.14 -2.98 -15.55
N TYR A 149 3.22 -1.72 -15.95
CA TYR A 149 3.37 -1.39 -17.38
C TYR A 149 4.73 -1.90 -17.87
N GLN A 150 4.75 -2.54 -19.05
CA GLN A 150 5.96 -3.03 -19.69
C GLN A 150 6.79 -1.89 -20.27
#